data_AF-A0A4Q6BGJ5-F1
#
_entry.id   AF-A0A4Q6BGJ5-F1
#
_cell.length_a   1.000
_cell.length_b   1.000
_cell.length_c   1.000
_cell.angle_alpha   90.00
_cell.angle_beta   90.00
_cell.angle_gamma   90.00
#
_symmetry.space_group_name_H-M   'P 1'
#
loop_
_entity.id
_entity.type
_entity.pdbx_description
1 polymer ?
#
loop_
_entity_poly.entity_id
_entity_poly.type
_entity_poly.pdbx_seq_one_letter_code
_entity_poly.pdbx_strand_id
1 'polypeptide(L)'
;MLGIQVNGEFLELNPGTQLELYQDNPFLQLGDELRGDVSLPFEVKCTPKNMRLLQHAGLLQKRIDTAGVEAVLFDNGVQHSTGRLKVEKPSVHLNMVDKGSISLYYVSGVSSFYQDIKDVNLRQLNMGGSRVFGWDNFSNTGAGFWGHATDVLNGRVVDDYVYFPVWNEDFAQDVQVMNKIKQVGSELRFEMYSDNLAQSVGNALVPFIKLPYLLKRIEAFCGWRFEGSILSDADFLKIVLVNFRAIEWHWMERRSGGADIIHPYFTPAFDLADHLPDISLSEWLINLKNRFGWWFDFDRRNKVIRIRRLMEVAVTTIKDFTAKASPLLVKTVKLGSTE
;
A
#
# COMPACT_ATOMS: atom_id res chain seq x y z
N MET A 1 -36.60 -6.50 0.53
CA MET A 1 -36.55 -5.33 1.42
C MET A 1 -35.09 -5.00 1.70
N LEU A 2 -34.69 -3.77 1.39
CA LEU A 2 -33.37 -3.24 1.69
C LEU A 2 -33.21 -3.10 3.21
N GLY A 3 -32.09 -3.58 3.75
CA GLY A 3 -31.73 -3.42 5.15
C GLY A 3 -30.26 -3.05 5.29
N ILE A 4 -29.96 -2.11 6.18
CA ILE A 4 -28.57 -1.74 6.47
C ILE A 4 -28.36 -1.89 7.97
N GLN A 5 -27.47 -2.82 8.34
CA GLN A 5 -27.20 -3.15 9.73
C GLN A 5 -25.90 -2.48 10.18
N VAL A 6 -25.94 -1.78 11.31
CA VAL A 6 -24.80 -1.14 11.97
C VAL A 6 -24.77 -1.63 13.40
N ASN A 7 -23.64 -2.15 13.87
CA ASN A 7 -23.48 -2.69 15.24
C ASN A 7 -24.58 -3.67 15.66
N GLY A 8 -25.03 -4.53 14.73
CA GLY A 8 -26.08 -5.52 14.99
C GLY A 8 -27.51 -5.01 14.86
N GLU A 9 -27.73 -3.71 14.67
CA GLU A 9 -29.07 -3.11 14.56
C GLU A 9 -29.34 -2.54 13.17
N PHE A 10 -30.57 -2.68 12.68
CA PHE A 10 -30.97 -2.10 11.39
C PHE A 10 -31.27 -0.61 11.49
N LEU A 11 -30.75 0.15 10.53
CA LEU A 11 -31.10 1.55 10.30
C LEU A 11 -32.56 1.66 9.87
N GLU A 12 -33.21 2.72 10.34
CA GLU A 12 -34.56 3.09 9.94
C GLU A 12 -34.49 3.88 8.63
N LEU A 13 -34.76 3.17 7.53
CA LEU A 13 -34.83 3.74 6.19
C LEU A 13 -36.22 4.35 5.91
N ASN A 14 -36.28 5.27 4.96
CA ASN A 14 -37.57 5.76 4.48
C ASN A 14 -38.30 4.66 3.69
N PRO A 15 -39.64 4.60 3.74
CA PRO A 15 -40.40 3.69 2.89
C PRO A 15 -40.07 3.96 1.41
N GLY A 16 -39.74 2.91 0.66
CA GLY A 16 -39.39 3.02 -0.75
C GLY A 16 -37.96 3.48 -1.03
N THR A 17 -37.07 3.58 -0.03
CA THR A 17 -35.63 3.83 -0.27
C THR A 17 -35.07 2.78 -1.23
N GLN A 18 -34.49 3.26 -2.32
CA GLN A 18 -33.73 2.46 -3.28
C GLN A 18 -32.25 2.78 -3.12
N LEU A 19 -31.41 1.76 -3.24
CA LEU A 19 -29.96 1.90 -3.20
C LEU A 19 -29.42 1.46 -4.54
N GLU A 20 -28.82 2.40 -5.28
CA GLU A 20 -28.10 2.10 -6.50
C GLU A 20 -26.62 1.94 -6.17
N LEU A 21 -26.05 0.80 -6.58
CA LEU A 21 -24.64 0.47 -6.38
C LEU A 21 -23.92 0.50 -7.71
N TYR A 22 -22.88 1.31 -7.82
CA TYR A 22 -21.89 1.17 -8.86
C TYR A 22 -20.84 0.20 -8.37
N GLN A 23 -20.77 -0.95 -9.04
CA GLN A 23 -19.71 -1.93 -8.86
C GLN A 23 -18.93 -1.98 -10.17
N ASP A 24 -17.70 -1.50 -10.12
CA ASP A 24 -16.83 -1.61 -11.28
C ASP A 24 -16.09 -2.92 -11.20
N ASN A 25 -16.07 -3.65 -12.32
CA ASN A 25 -15.28 -4.86 -12.40
C ASN A 25 -13.79 -4.48 -12.31
N PRO A 26 -13.14 -4.88 -11.22
CA PRO A 26 -11.80 -4.40 -10.96
C PRO A 26 -10.74 -5.04 -11.90
N PHE A 27 -11.13 -6.08 -12.68
CA PHE A 27 -10.36 -6.64 -13.79
C PHE A 27 -10.22 -5.70 -15.00
N LEU A 28 -11.19 -4.83 -15.24
CA LEU A 28 -11.23 -3.96 -16.43
C LEU A 28 -10.74 -2.53 -16.15
N GLN A 29 -10.24 -2.28 -14.95
CA GLN A 29 -9.66 -1.00 -14.55
C GLN A 29 -8.19 -0.94 -14.94
N LEU A 30 -7.95 -0.63 -16.22
CA LEU A 30 -6.61 -0.41 -16.80
C LEU A 30 -6.18 1.06 -16.75
N GLY A 31 -7.05 1.96 -16.28
CA GLY A 31 -6.73 3.37 -16.13
C GLY A 31 -5.98 3.67 -14.83
N ASP A 32 -5.66 4.96 -14.64
CA ASP A 32 -4.93 5.46 -13.47
C ASP A 32 -5.84 5.64 -12.24
N GLU A 33 -7.16 5.46 -12.41
CA GLU A 33 -8.15 5.56 -11.33
C GLU A 33 -8.73 4.19 -11.00
N LEU A 34 -8.57 3.77 -9.74
CA LEU A 34 -9.36 2.66 -9.19
C LEU A 34 -10.72 3.21 -8.78
N ARG A 35 -11.72 2.96 -9.63
CA ARG A 35 -13.12 3.19 -9.31
C ARG A 35 -13.57 2.03 -8.42
N GLY A 36 -13.78 2.28 -7.14
CA GLY A 36 -14.25 1.22 -6.27
C GLY A 36 -15.78 1.21 -6.16
N ASP A 37 -16.29 0.22 -5.43
CA ASP A 37 -17.72 0.07 -5.22
C ASP A 37 -18.27 1.20 -4.33
N VAL A 38 -19.24 1.94 -4.85
CA VAL A 38 -19.89 3.03 -4.14
C VAL A 38 -21.37 3.09 -4.49
N SER A 39 -22.20 3.42 -3.51
CA SER A 39 -23.61 3.71 -3.76
C SER A 39 -23.80 5.18 -4.15
N LEU A 40 -24.88 5.46 -4.87
CA LEU A 40 -25.43 6.81 -4.86
C LEU A 40 -25.82 7.21 -3.43
N PRO A 41 -25.77 8.51 -3.10
CA PRO A 41 -26.27 8.99 -1.82
C PRO A 41 -27.74 8.63 -1.62
N PHE A 42 -28.09 8.21 -0.41
CA PHE A 42 -29.45 7.90 0.00
C PHE A 42 -29.72 8.50 1.38
N GLU A 43 -30.99 8.81 1.64
CA GLU A 43 -31.38 9.46 2.88
C GLU A 43 -31.91 8.48 3.92
N VAL A 44 -31.49 8.68 5.17
CA VAL A 44 -32.04 8.00 6.34
C VAL A 44 -32.68 9.00 7.29
N LYS A 45 -33.67 8.54 8.08
CA LYS A 45 -34.35 9.39 9.06
C LYS A 45 -33.42 9.76 10.22
N CYS A 46 -33.55 10.97 10.74
CA CYS A 46 -32.82 11.42 11.92
C CYS A 46 -33.52 10.99 13.23
N THR A 47 -33.72 9.68 13.41
CA THR A 47 -34.31 9.14 14.64
C THR A 47 -33.24 8.96 15.73
N PRO A 48 -33.60 8.93 17.03
CA PRO A 48 -32.62 8.70 18.10
C PRO A 48 -31.79 7.43 17.91
N LYS A 49 -32.40 6.39 17.32
CA LYS A 49 -31.74 5.14 16.98
C LYS A 49 -30.67 5.34 15.89
N ASN A 50 -31.05 5.89 14.74
CA ASN A 50 -30.11 6.14 13.64
C ASN A 50 -29.00 7.10 14.07
N MET A 51 -29.34 8.11 14.86
CA MET A 51 -28.36 9.04 15.42
C MET A 51 -27.34 8.32 16.28
N ARG A 52 -27.74 7.45 17.21
CA ARG A 52 -26.79 6.65 18.00
C ARG A 52 -25.91 5.76 17.11
N LEU A 53 -26.50 5.07 16.13
CA LEU A 53 -25.77 4.15 15.24
C LEU A 53 -24.77 4.89 14.34
N LEU A 54 -25.11 6.11 13.91
CA LEU A 54 -24.25 6.99 13.11
C LEU A 54 -23.39 7.92 13.99
N GLN A 55 -23.15 7.53 15.25
CA GLN A 55 -22.30 8.26 16.20
C GLN A 55 -22.68 9.74 16.39
N HIS A 56 -23.96 10.05 16.37
CA HIS A 56 -24.55 11.38 16.53
C HIS A 56 -24.17 12.37 15.41
N ALA A 57 -24.15 11.91 14.17
CA ALA A 57 -23.83 12.72 12.98
C ALA A 57 -24.69 13.99 12.80
N GLY A 58 -25.89 14.06 13.37
CA GLY A 58 -26.76 15.25 13.34
C GLY A 58 -26.50 16.28 14.44
N LEU A 59 -25.49 16.14 15.29
CA LEU A 59 -25.13 17.20 16.24
C LEU A 59 -24.36 18.29 15.50
N LEU A 60 -24.82 19.54 15.59
CA LEU A 60 -24.16 20.69 14.95
C LEU A 60 -22.69 20.87 15.35
N GLN A 61 -22.34 20.46 16.58
CA GLN A 61 -20.98 20.56 17.11
C GLN A 61 -20.06 19.46 16.58
N LYS A 62 -20.61 18.35 16.08
CA LYS A 62 -19.82 17.24 15.57
C LYS A 62 -19.41 17.54 14.14
N ARG A 63 -18.09 17.64 13.89
CA ARG A 63 -17.58 17.64 12.52
C ARG A 63 -17.86 16.28 11.88
N ILE A 64 -18.29 16.32 10.63
CA ILE A 64 -18.47 15.11 9.82
C ILE A 64 -17.09 14.48 9.64
N ASP A 65 -16.96 13.24 10.09
CA ASP A 65 -15.74 12.45 9.97
C ASP A 65 -15.80 11.61 8.69
N THR A 66 -14.69 11.58 7.95
CA THR A 66 -14.49 10.78 6.76
C THR A 66 -14.25 9.30 7.05
N ALA A 67 -14.00 8.90 8.29
CA ALA A 67 -13.70 7.52 8.67
C ALA A 67 -14.84 6.52 8.33
N GLY A 68 -16.10 6.97 8.37
CA GLY A 68 -17.28 6.15 8.12
C GLY A 68 -17.59 5.15 9.24
N VAL A 69 -18.75 4.49 9.16
CA VAL A 69 -19.23 3.51 10.15
C VAL A 69 -19.38 2.15 9.47
N GLU A 70 -18.85 1.09 10.08
CA GLU A 70 -18.99 -0.29 9.57
C GLU A 70 -20.46 -0.69 9.46
N ALA A 71 -20.83 -1.24 8.30
CA ALA A 71 -22.21 -1.62 8.00
C ALA A 71 -22.28 -2.89 7.14
N VAL A 72 -23.37 -3.65 7.35
CA VAL A 72 -23.72 -4.81 6.54
C VAL A 72 -24.97 -4.48 5.73
N LEU A 73 -24.86 -4.63 4.41
CA LEU A 73 -25.96 -4.42 3.49
C LEU A 73 -26.71 -5.74 3.28
N PHE A 74 -28.03 -5.68 3.40
CA PHE A 74 -28.95 -6.76 3.14
C PHE A 74 -29.90 -6.37 2.01
N ASP A 75 -30.11 -7.30 1.08
CA ASP A 75 -31.19 -7.21 0.11
C ASP A 75 -32.11 -8.43 0.26
N ASN A 76 -33.41 -8.18 0.36
CA ASN A 76 -34.44 -9.21 0.51
C ASN A 76 -34.17 -10.22 1.64
N GLY A 77 -33.57 -9.75 2.75
CA GLY A 77 -33.23 -10.58 3.91
C GLY A 77 -31.96 -11.42 3.74
N VAL A 78 -31.31 -11.35 2.57
CA VAL A 78 -30.02 -11.98 2.31
C VAL A 78 -28.91 -10.95 2.47
N GLN A 79 -27.83 -11.33 3.15
CA GLN A 79 -26.66 -10.48 3.25
C GLN A 79 -26.02 -10.31 1.86
N HIS A 80 -25.96 -9.07 1.38
CA HIS A 80 -25.36 -8.71 0.10
C HIS A 80 -23.85 -8.47 0.25
N SER A 81 -23.46 -7.49 1.09
CA SER A 81 -22.06 -7.07 1.21
C SER A 81 -21.75 -6.42 2.56
N THR A 82 -20.46 -6.36 2.92
CA THR A 82 -19.96 -5.60 4.08
C THR A 82 -19.20 -4.36 3.61
N GLY A 83 -19.43 -3.24 4.28
CA GLY A 83 -19.06 -1.90 3.79
C GLY A 83 -18.89 -0.89 4.92
N ARG A 84 -18.62 0.35 4.55
CA ARG A 84 -18.76 1.51 5.44
C ARG A 84 -19.85 2.43 4.93
N LEU A 85 -20.62 2.99 5.85
CA LEU A 85 -21.47 4.13 5.60
C LEU A 85 -20.70 5.40 5.89
N LYS A 86 -20.66 6.31 4.92
CA LYS A 86 -20.11 7.64 5.11
C LYS A 86 -21.22 8.65 5.10
N VAL A 87 -21.17 9.56 6.06
CA VAL A 87 -22.11 10.67 6.15
C VAL A 87 -21.64 11.74 5.18
N GLU A 88 -22.49 12.07 4.22
CA GLU A 88 -22.23 13.17 3.29
C GLU A 88 -22.75 14.48 3.87
N LYS A 89 -24.03 14.50 4.25
CA LYS A 89 -24.70 15.71 4.71
C LYS A 89 -25.81 15.39 5.72
N PRO A 90 -25.67 15.82 6.99
CA PRO A 90 -26.79 15.84 7.93
C PRO A 90 -27.65 17.09 7.67
N SER A 91 -28.96 16.89 7.49
CA SER A 91 -29.98 17.93 7.46
C SER A 91 -30.80 17.85 8.74
N VAL A 92 -30.54 18.75 9.68
CA VAL A 92 -31.07 18.65 11.05
C VAL A 92 -32.05 19.78 11.29
N HIS A 93 -33.26 19.44 11.74
CA HIS A 93 -34.25 20.42 12.13
C HIS A 93 -34.21 20.60 13.66
N LEU A 94 -33.72 21.75 14.12
CA LEU A 94 -33.38 21.98 15.54
C LEU A 94 -34.57 21.84 16.50
N ASN A 95 -35.78 22.17 16.03
CA ASN A 95 -37.00 22.07 16.85
C ASN A 95 -37.71 20.72 16.73
N MET A 96 -37.36 19.90 15.74
CA MET A 96 -38.06 18.64 15.40
C MET A 96 -37.04 17.70 14.76
N VAL A 97 -36.17 17.14 15.58
CA VAL A 97 -35.01 16.36 15.13
C VAL A 97 -35.42 15.21 14.20
N ASP A 98 -36.58 14.62 14.46
CA ASP A 98 -37.21 13.54 13.69
C ASP A 98 -37.59 13.94 12.25
N LYS A 99 -37.79 15.24 11.97
CA LYS A 99 -38.00 15.76 10.61
C LYS A 99 -36.70 15.97 9.82
N GLY A 100 -35.55 15.80 10.47
CA GLY A 100 -34.26 15.82 9.79
C GLY A 100 -34.01 14.57 8.95
N SER A 101 -33.12 14.69 7.98
CA SER A 101 -32.60 13.58 7.17
C SER A 101 -31.07 13.55 7.23
N ILE A 102 -30.47 12.38 7.03
CA ILE A 102 -29.03 12.21 6.94
C ILE A 102 -28.73 11.57 5.59
N SER A 103 -28.04 12.30 4.71
CA SER A 103 -27.52 11.76 3.45
C SER A 103 -26.29 10.91 3.72
N LEU A 104 -26.34 9.65 3.30
CA LEU A 104 -25.29 8.67 3.43
C LEU A 104 -24.94 8.09 2.07
N TYR A 105 -23.70 7.68 1.89
CA TYR A 105 -23.33 6.76 0.82
C TYR A 105 -22.64 5.53 1.41
N TYR A 106 -22.84 4.40 0.75
CA TYR A 106 -22.30 3.12 1.14
C TYR A 106 -21.08 2.80 0.27
N VAL A 107 -19.99 2.42 0.92
CA VAL A 107 -18.72 2.11 0.30
C VAL A 107 -18.35 0.67 0.63
N SER A 108 -18.21 -0.19 -0.37
CA SER A 108 -17.85 -1.60 -0.17
C SER A 108 -16.56 -1.99 -0.89
N GLY A 109 -16.12 -3.22 -0.62
CA GLY A 109 -15.03 -3.86 -1.35
C GLY A 109 -13.75 -3.02 -1.34
N VAL A 110 -13.21 -2.84 -2.54
CA VAL A 110 -11.92 -2.20 -2.82
C VAL A 110 -11.89 -0.73 -2.38
N SER A 111 -12.99 0.01 -2.58
CA SER A 111 -13.09 1.43 -2.22
C SER A 111 -12.73 1.69 -0.77
N SER A 112 -13.21 0.84 0.14
CA SER A 112 -13.03 1.07 1.57
C SER A 112 -11.55 1.00 1.96
N PHE A 113 -10.80 0.07 1.37
CA PHE A 113 -9.36 -0.03 1.58
C PHE A 113 -8.63 1.19 1.01
N TYR A 114 -8.90 1.55 -0.25
CA TYR A 114 -8.23 2.68 -0.90
C TYR A 114 -8.54 4.01 -0.23
N GLN A 115 -9.73 4.19 0.34
CA GLN A 115 -10.06 5.37 1.12
C GLN A 115 -9.25 5.47 2.42
N ASP A 116 -8.92 4.34 3.06
CA ASP A 116 -8.11 4.32 4.30
C ASP A 116 -6.65 4.71 4.03
N ILE A 117 -6.16 4.51 2.80
CA ILE A 117 -4.76 4.77 2.41
C ILE A 117 -4.59 5.95 1.44
N LYS A 118 -5.67 6.64 1.07
CA LYS A 118 -5.66 7.67 0.01
C LYS A 118 -4.69 8.81 0.32
N ASP A 119 -4.76 9.32 1.54
CA ASP A 119 -4.00 10.51 1.97
C ASP A 119 -2.71 10.14 2.70
N VAL A 120 -2.34 8.86 2.69
CA VAL A 120 -1.12 8.35 3.32
C VAL A 120 0.00 8.39 2.30
N ASN A 121 1.08 9.10 2.61
CA ASN A 121 2.27 9.11 1.78
C ASN A 121 3.16 7.90 2.11
N LEU A 122 3.86 7.33 1.13
CA LEU A 122 4.79 6.22 1.39
C LEU A 122 5.85 6.55 2.45
N ARG A 123 6.33 7.80 2.50
CA ARG A 123 7.32 8.25 3.50
C ARG A 123 6.78 8.30 4.93
N GLN A 124 5.47 8.28 5.12
CA GLN A 124 4.85 8.24 6.45
C GLN A 124 4.82 6.83 7.04
N LEU A 125 5.13 5.81 6.22
CA LEU A 125 5.23 4.44 6.71
C LEU A 125 6.41 4.33 7.67
N ASN A 126 6.20 3.68 8.81
CA ASN A 126 7.31 3.32 9.68
C ASN A 126 8.16 2.27 8.94
N MET A 127 9.41 2.60 8.58
CA MET A 127 10.34 1.72 7.83
C MET A 127 11.40 1.03 8.71
N GLY A 128 11.04 0.78 9.98
CA GLY A 128 11.91 0.14 10.97
C GLY A 128 12.68 1.14 11.83
N GLY A 129 12.45 2.44 11.60
CA GLY A 129 13.19 3.53 12.22
C GLY A 129 14.58 3.73 11.62
N SER A 130 15.35 4.61 12.25
CA SER A 130 16.72 4.91 11.84
C SER A 130 17.63 3.71 12.07
N ARG A 131 18.37 3.35 11.03
CA ARG A 131 19.52 2.44 11.12
C ARG A 131 20.71 3.25 11.60
N VAL A 132 21.43 2.76 12.60
CA VAL A 132 22.51 3.48 13.27
C VAL A 132 23.70 2.54 13.38
N PHE A 133 24.86 2.98 12.92
CA PHE A 133 26.07 2.17 12.86
C PHE A 133 27.22 2.86 13.58
N GLY A 134 28.14 2.07 14.13
CA GLY A 134 29.43 2.59 14.56
C GLY A 134 30.35 2.83 13.37
N TRP A 135 31.10 3.93 13.38
CA TRP A 135 32.15 4.13 12.40
C TRP A 135 33.33 3.18 12.64
N ASP A 136 33.79 2.50 11.58
CA ASP A 136 34.79 1.43 11.63
C ASP A 136 36.01 1.69 10.73
N ASN A 137 36.30 2.96 10.41
CA ASN A 137 37.47 3.36 9.62
C ASN A 137 37.59 2.62 8.27
N PHE A 138 36.48 2.51 7.54
CA PHE A 138 36.42 1.82 6.24
C PHE A 138 36.73 0.32 6.30
N SER A 139 36.54 -0.31 7.46
CA SER A 139 36.66 -1.76 7.59
C SER A 139 35.57 -2.46 6.75
N ASN A 140 35.97 -3.30 5.80
CA ASN A 140 35.03 -4.12 5.00
C ASN A 140 34.54 -5.37 5.76
N THR A 141 34.77 -5.42 7.07
CA THR A 141 34.43 -6.56 7.95
C THR A 141 33.96 -6.06 9.31
N GLY A 142 33.06 -6.80 9.95
CA GLY A 142 32.54 -6.48 11.29
C GLY A 142 31.20 -5.76 11.26
N ALA A 143 30.74 -5.31 12.44
CA ALA A 143 29.41 -4.73 12.63
C ALA A 143 29.34 -3.21 12.42
N GLY A 144 30.42 -2.58 11.95
CA GLY A 144 30.43 -1.15 11.64
C GLY A 144 29.74 -0.83 10.32
N PHE A 145 29.69 0.46 9.98
CA PHE A 145 28.98 0.95 8.79
C PHE A 145 29.46 0.28 7.49
N TRP A 146 30.77 0.21 7.26
CA TRP A 146 31.32 -0.37 6.02
C TRP A 146 31.28 -1.88 6.01
N GLY A 147 31.47 -2.52 7.17
CA GLY A 147 31.27 -3.96 7.33
C GLY A 147 29.84 -4.36 6.95
N HIS A 148 28.85 -3.66 7.51
CA HIS A 148 27.44 -3.86 7.18
C HIS A 148 27.14 -3.64 5.70
N ALA A 149 27.60 -2.51 5.13
CA ALA A 149 27.38 -2.20 3.72
C ALA A 149 27.98 -3.28 2.79
N THR A 150 29.16 -3.79 3.14
CA THR A 150 29.82 -4.88 2.41
C THR A 150 29.05 -6.19 2.54
N ASP A 151 28.56 -6.53 3.73
CA ASP A 151 27.78 -7.75 3.95
C ASP A 151 26.44 -7.72 3.19
N VAL A 152 25.77 -6.56 3.15
CA VAL A 152 24.56 -6.36 2.34
C VAL A 152 24.86 -6.48 0.85
N LEU A 153 25.93 -5.84 0.36
CA LEU A 153 26.35 -5.90 -1.05
C LEU A 153 26.62 -7.34 -1.51
N ASN A 154 27.23 -8.17 -0.64
CA ASN A 154 27.53 -9.57 -0.92
C ASN A 154 26.36 -10.52 -0.60
N GLY A 155 25.23 -10.02 -0.11
CA GLY A 155 24.08 -10.84 0.27
C GLY A 155 24.34 -11.80 1.44
N ARG A 156 25.30 -11.48 2.32
CA ARG A 156 25.62 -12.30 3.51
C ARG A 156 24.60 -12.13 4.63
N VAL A 157 23.91 -10.99 4.62
CA VAL A 157 22.83 -10.68 5.56
C VAL A 157 21.53 -10.52 4.79
N VAL A 158 20.45 -11.07 5.36
CA VAL A 158 19.09 -10.83 4.87
C VAL A 158 18.63 -9.50 5.45
N ASP A 159 18.81 -8.43 4.68
CA ASP A 159 18.37 -7.08 5.05
C ASP A 159 17.14 -6.64 4.24
N ASP A 160 16.52 -5.55 4.67
CA ASP A 160 15.31 -4.91 4.13
C ASP A 160 15.58 -4.14 2.84
N TYR A 161 16.86 -3.93 2.51
CA TYR A 161 17.36 -3.19 1.37
C TYR A 161 18.64 -3.85 0.83
N VAL A 162 19.11 -3.37 -0.31
CA VAL A 162 20.39 -3.77 -0.93
C VAL A 162 21.12 -2.56 -1.50
N TYR A 163 22.40 -2.71 -1.81
CA TYR A 163 23.19 -1.70 -2.50
C TYR A 163 23.47 -2.14 -3.93
N PHE A 164 23.42 -1.18 -4.85
CA PHE A 164 23.91 -1.33 -6.22
C PHE A 164 24.96 -0.27 -6.53
N PRO A 165 25.85 -0.53 -7.51
CA PRO A 165 26.59 0.54 -8.14
C PRO A 165 25.60 1.49 -8.82
N VAL A 166 25.57 2.74 -8.37
CA VAL A 166 24.76 3.80 -8.96
C VAL A 166 25.71 4.78 -9.60
N TRP A 167 25.52 5.01 -10.90
CA TRP A 167 26.16 6.11 -11.63
C TRP A 167 25.24 7.32 -11.55
N ASN A 168 25.71 8.42 -10.96
CA ASN A 168 25.00 9.68 -10.97
C ASN A 168 25.99 10.83 -11.16
N GLU A 169 25.81 11.58 -12.24
CA GLU A 169 26.68 12.71 -12.61
C GLU A 169 26.51 13.89 -11.65
N ASP A 170 25.37 13.99 -10.96
CA ASP A 170 25.03 15.12 -10.09
C ASP A 170 25.43 14.88 -8.62
N PHE A 171 25.97 13.72 -8.25
CA PHE A 171 26.33 13.42 -6.85
C PHE A 171 27.49 14.25 -6.33
N ALA A 172 28.40 14.68 -7.19
CA ALA A 172 29.40 15.68 -6.88
C ALA A 172 29.43 16.67 -8.04
N GLN A 173 29.33 17.97 -7.73
CA GLN A 173 29.20 19.06 -8.72
C GLN A 173 30.29 19.06 -9.80
N ASP A 174 31.40 18.33 -9.62
CA ASP A 174 32.56 18.34 -10.51
C ASP A 174 33.20 16.95 -10.73
N VAL A 175 32.65 15.86 -10.17
CA VAL A 175 33.22 14.50 -10.31
C VAL A 175 32.11 13.48 -10.55
N GLN A 176 32.17 12.81 -11.69
CA GLN A 176 31.33 11.65 -11.97
C GLN A 176 31.68 10.55 -10.98
N VAL A 177 30.79 10.28 -10.03
CA VAL A 177 30.99 9.22 -9.04
C VAL A 177 29.98 8.11 -9.22
N MET A 178 30.47 6.98 -9.71
CA MET A 178 29.84 5.69 -9.45
C MET A 178 30.22 5.24 -8.04
N ASN A 179 29.48 4.35 -7.38
CA ASN A 179 30.09 3.64 -6.26
C ASN A 179 31.26 2.80 -6.78
N LYS A 180 32.48 3.09 -6.32
CA LYS A 180 33.66 2.34 -6.71
C LYS A 180 33.65 1.01 -5.96
N ILE A 181 33.46 -0.06 -6.70
CA ILE A 181 33.39 -1.43 -6.19
C ILE A 181 34.54 -2.20 -6.80
N LYS A 182 35.26 -2.93 -5.96
CA LYS A 182 36.35 -3.81 -6.36
C LYS A 182 36.07 -5.23 -5.93
N GLN A 183 36.33 -6.17 -6.83
CA GLN A 183 36.31 -7.58 -6.50
C GLN A 183 37.64 -7.97 -5.84
N VAL A 184 37.57 -8.57 -4.64
CA VAL A 184 38.71 -9.13 -3.92
C VAL A 184 38.42 -10.61 -3.66
N GLY A 185 38.96 -11.50 -4.49
CA GLY A 185 38.60 -12.91 -4.47
C GLY A 185 37.15 -13.13 -4.91
N SER A 186 36.35 -13.75 -4.06
CA SER A 186 34.91 -13.98 -4.29
C SER A 186 34.01 -12.88 -3.72
N GLU A 187 34.58 -11.79 -3.20
CA GLU A 187 33.85 -10.75 -2.50
C GLU A 187 33.88 -9.44 -3.27
N LEU A 188 32.77 -8.70 -3.24
CA LEU A 188 32.68 -7.32 -3.69
C LEU A 188 32.93 -6.40 -2.49
N ARG A 189 33.76 -5.37 -2.65
CA ARG A 189 34.06 -4.40 -1.61
C ARG A 189 33.92 -3.00 -2.15
N PHE A 190 33.44 -2.08 -1.32
CA PHE A 190 33.53 -0.67 -1.64
C PHE A 190 34.99 -0.23 -1.51
N GLU A 191 35.47 0.51 -2.49
CA GLU A 191 36.81 1.11 -2.49
C GLU A 191 36.63 2.63 -2.54
N MET A 192 37.43 3.37 -1.79
CA MET A 192 37.39 4.83 -1.86
C MET A 192 38.02 5.30 -3.17
N TYR A 193 37.56 6.43 -3.70
CA TYR A 193 38.28 7.10 -4.79
C TYR A 193 39.63 7.58 -4.26
N SER A 194 40.70 7.10 -4.86
CA SER A 194 42.07 7.59 -4.65
C SER A 194 42.68 7.76 -6.04
N ASP A 195 42.13 8.70 -6.80
CA ASP A 195 42.75 9.03 -8.07
C ASP A 195 43.96 9.91 -7.78
N ASN A 196 44.99 9.88 -8.64
CA ASN A 196 46.23 10.66 -8.48
C ASN A 196 46.01 12.19 -8.49
N LEU A 197 44.77 12.65 -8.58
CA LEU A 197 44.35 14.02 -8.41
C LEU A 197 43.91 14.15 -6.95
N ALA A 198 44.39 15.19 -6.26
CA ALA A 198 44.26 15.38 -4.83
C ALA A 198 42.80 15.57 -4.34
N GLN A 199 41.84 14.74 -4.70
CA GLN A 199 40.44 14.82 -4.27
C GLN A 199 39.97 13.42 -3.90
N SER A 200 39.78 13.19 -2.61
CA SER A 200 39.09 12.00 -2.13
C SER A 200 37.59 12.24 -2.27
N VAL A 201 36.91 11.51 -3.16
CA VAL A 201 35.44 11.54 -3.23
C VAL A 201 34.90 10.30 -2.53
N GLY A 202 33.95 10.51 -1.61
CA GLY A 202 33.30 9.42 -0.90
C GLY A 202 32.36 8.64 -1.81
N ASN A 203 32.13 7.35 -1.54
CA ASN A 203 31.07 6.60 -2.22
C ASN A 203 29.70 7.11 -1.79
N ALA A 204 28.84 7.38 -2.76
CA ALA A 204 27.44 7.71 -2.54
C ALA A 204 26.61 6.41 -2.38
N LEU A 205 26.59 5.86 -1.16
CA LEU A 205 25.86 4.63 -0.89
C LEU A 205 24.35 4.86 -0.93
N VAL A 206 23.68 4.23 -1.89
CA VAL A 206 22.23 4.38 -2.11
C VAL A 206 21.53 3.08 -1.72
N PRO A 207 20.68 3.07 -0.68
CA PRO A 207 19.93 1.88 -0.30
C PRO A 207 18.71 1.72 -1.22
N PHE A 208 18.56 0.53 -1.79
CA PHE A 208 17.42 0.14 -2.61
C PHE A 208 16.51 -0.77 -1.80
N ILE A 209 15.33 -0.28 -1.45
CA ILE A 209 14.39 -0.96 -0.56
C ILE A 209 13.80 -2.15 -1.30
N LYS A 210 13.80 -3.34 -0.67
CA LYS A 210 13.16 -4.53 -1.25
C LYS A 210 11.65 -4.35 -1.27
N LEU A 211 11.03 -4.61 -2.41
CA LEU A 211 9.57 -4.52 -2.56
C LEU A 211 8.82 -5.44 -1.56
N PRO A 212 9.24 -6.71 -1.32
CA PRO A 212 8.62 -7.55 -0.29
C PRO A 212 8.66 -6.94 1.11
N TYR A 213 9.73 -6.23 1.46
CA TYR A 213 9.82 -5.55 2.75
C TYR A 213 8.81 -4.41 2.85
N LEU A 214 8.74 -3.55 1.83
CA LEU A 214 7.79 -2.44 1.80
C LEU A 214 6.33 -2.93 1.90
N LEU A 215 5.97 -4.02 1.22
CA LEU A 215 4.65 -4.63 1.36
C LEU A 215 4.36 -5.04 2.81
N LYS A 216 5.30 -5.68 3.51
CA LYS A 216 5.14 -6.01 4.94
C LYS A 216 4.97 -4.77 5.83
N ARG A 217 5.63 -3.66 5.50
CA ARG A 217 5.45 -2.39 6.24
C ARG A 217 4.07 -1.79 5.98
N ILE A 218 3.55 -1.92 4.77
CA ILE A 218 2.17 -1.56 4.44
C ILE A 218 1.18 -2.43 5.22
N GLU A 219 1.40 -3.74 5.31
CA GLU A 219 0.55 -4.64 6.12
C GLU A 219 0.46 -4.19 7.57
N ALA A 220 1.62 -3.90 8.18
CA ALA A 220 1.70 -3.43 9.55
C ALA A 220 1.00 -2.08 9.75
N PHE A 221 1.03 -1.21 8.75
CA PHE A 221 0.39 0.11 8.80
C PHE A 221 -1.14 0.02 8.65
N CYS A 222 -1.64 -0.67 7.62
CA CYS A 222 -3.07 -0.70 7.32
C CYS A 222 -3.83 -1.81 8.07
N GLY A 223 -3.12 -2.79 8.65
CA GLY A 223 -3.71 -3.94 9.31
C GLY A 223 -4.34 -4.95 8.33
N TRP A 224 -3.93 -4.93 7.06
CA TRP A 224 -4.26 -5.94 6.06
C TRP A 224 -3.07 -6.86 5.82
N ARG A 225 -3.30 -8.08 5.37
CA ARG A 225 -2.24 -9.04 5.00
C ARG A 225 -2.26 -9.27 3.50
N PHE A 226 -1.11 -9.25 2.84
CA PHE A 226 -1.00 -9.68 1.45
C PHE A 226 -0.74 -11.18 1.40
N GLU A 227 -1.47 -11.86 0.51
CA GLU A 227 -1.31 -13.29 0.26
C GLU A 227 -1.16 -13.53 -1.26
N GLY A 228 -0.47 -14.59 -1.65
CA GLY A 228 -0.31 -14.95 -3.07
C GLY A 228 0.99 -15.69 -3.32
N SER A 229 0.97 -16.64 -4.26
CA SER A 229 2.15 -17.40 -4.67
C SER A 229 3.30 -16.51 -5.13
N ILE A 230 2.98 -15.34 -5.71
CA ILE A 230 3.97 -14.38 -6.17
C ILE A 230 4.85 -13.81 -5.04
N LEU A 231 4.34 -13.72 -3.81
CA LEU A 231 5.10 -13.20 -2.68
C LEU A 231 6.23 -14.15 -2.26
N SER A 232 6.12 -15.42 -2.64
CA SER A 232 7.14 -16.46 -2.46
C SER A 232 8.00 -16.74 -3.69
N ASP A 233 7.75 -16.04 -4.81
CA ASP A 233 8.49 -16.21 -6.05
C ASP A 233 9.94 -15.70 -5.88
N ALA A 234 10.92 -16.52 -6.28
CA ALA A 234 12.33 -16.22 -6.08
C ALA A 234 12.81 -14.97 -6.84
N ASP A 235 12.18 -14.65 -7.97
CA ASP A 235 12.47 -13.43 -8.73
C ASP A 235 11.75 -12.22 -8.13
N PHE A 236 10.53 -12.41 -7.62
CA PHE A 236 9.82 -11.36 -6.86
C PHE A 236 10.62 -10.89 -5.64
N LEU A 237 11.26 -11.82 -4.92
CA LEU A 237 12.08 -11.49 -3.75
C LEU A 237 13.31 -10.64 -4.07
N LYS A 238 13.72 -10.56 -5.34
CA LYS A 238 14.84 -9.72 -5.81
C LYS A 238 14.40 -8.32 -6.23
N ILE A 239 13.09 -8.04 -6.29
CA ILE A 239 12.58 -6.75 -6.75
C ILE A 239 12.86 -5.69 -5.69
N VAL A 240 13.36 -4.55 -6.17
CA VAL A 240 13.70 -3.39 -5.36
C VAL A 240 13.04 -2.13 -5.92
N LEU A 241 12.86 -1.13 -5.06
CA LEU A 241 12.49 0.20 -5.47
C LEU A 241 13.77 0.94 -5.90
N VAL A 242 13.73 1.50 -7.11
CA VAL A 242 14.79 2.36 -7.60
C VAL A 242 14.83 3.62 -6.74
N ASN A 243 16.00 3.93 -6.20
CA ASN A 243 16.26 5.10 -5.39
C ASN A 243 17.58 5.73 -5.88
N PHE A 244 17.69 7.06 -5.76
CA PHE A 244 18.91 7.82 -6.09
C PHE A 244 19.33 8.75 -4.94
N ARG A 245 18.69 8.67 -3.78
CA ARG A 245 19.11 9.39 -2.57
C ARG A 245 20.17 8.57 -1.84
N ALA A 246 21.38 9.11 -1.73
CA ALA A 246 22.47 8.51 -0.99
C ALA A 246 22.32 8.73 0.53
N ILE A 247 22.97 7.85 1.31
CA ILE A 247 23.11 7.97 2.76
C ILE A 247 24.14 9.05 3.06
N GLU A 248 23.79 9.94 3.98
CA GLU A 248 24.72 10.95 4.48
C GLU A 248 25.60 10.36 5.60
N TRP A 249 26.71 9.73 5.21
CA TRP A 249 27.64 9.10 6.17
C TRP A 249 28.87 9.97 6.50
N HIS A 250 29.07 11.06 5.76
CA HIS A 250 30.16 12.01 5.98
C HIS A 250 29.76 13.43 5.58
N TRP A 251 30.58 14.39 6.01
CA TRP A 251 30.63 15.72 5.43
C TRP A 251 32.01 15.95 4.78
N MET A 252 32.12 16.97 3.93
CA MET A 252 33.36 17.31 3.23
C MET A 252 33.84 18.71 3.63
N GLU A 253 35.11 18.83 3.99
CA GLU A 253 35.79 20.11 4.19
C GLU A 253 36.53 20.46 2.90
N ARG A 254 36.03 21.47 2.17
CA ARG A 254 36.71 21.99 0.98
C ARG A 254 37.89 22.87 1.39
N ARG A 255 39.10 22.55 0.93
CA ARG A 255 40.31 23.33 1.21
C ARG A 255 40.75 24.13 -0.01
N SER A 256 41.03 25.42 0.19
CA SER A 256 41.58 26.26 -0.88
C SER A 256 43.00 25.80 -1.23
N GLY A 257 43.19 25.28 -2.45
CA GLY A 257 44.50 24.85 -2.96
C GLY A 257 44.99 23.50 -2.44
N GLY A 258 44.12 22.65 -1.88
CA GLY A 258 44.47 21.32 -1.36
C GLY A 258 43.38 20.29 -1.59
N ALA A 259 43.59 19.09 -1.04
CA ALA A 259 42.61 18.02 -1.13
C ALA A 259 41.41 18.24 -0.21
N ASP A 260 40.22 17.95 -0.74
CA ASP A 260 39.01 17.85 0.05
C ASP A 260 39.18 16.73 1.10
N ILE A 261 38.82 17.06 2.34
CA ILE A 261 38.89 16.10 3.45
C ILE A 261 37.50 15.58 3.74
N ILE A 262 37.39 14.26 3.76
CA ILE A 262 36.18 13.54 4.16
C ILE A 262 36.21 13.36 5.67
N HIS A 263 35.17 13.88 6.33
CA HIS A 263 34.95 13.74 7.76
C HIS A 263 33.75 12.81 7.98
N PRO A 264 33.98 11.52 8.25
CA PRO A 264 32.87 10.60 8.51
C PRO A 264 32.15 10.98 9.80
N TYR A 265 30.84 10.78 9.82
CA TYR A 265 30.11 10.85 11.07
C TYR A 265 30.55 9.70 11.98
N PHE A 266 30.71 9.97 13.27
CA PHE A 266 31.07 8.93 14.25
C PHE A 266 30.00 7.83 14.34
N THR A 267 28.75 8.23 14.10
CA THR A 267 27.59 7.34 14.13
C THR A 267 26.73 7.56 12.88
N PRO A 268 27.13 7.05 11.70
CA PRO A 268 26.31 7.17 10.50
C PRO A 268 24.92 6.58 10.72
N ALA A 269 23.90 7.31 10.30
CA ALA A 269 22.52 6.91 10.49
C ALA A 269 21.65 7.31 9.30
N PHE A 270 20.64 6.50 9.00
CA PHE A 270 19.65 6.82 7.97
C PHE A 270 18.32 6.09 8.22
N ASP A 271 17.21 6.72 7.82
CA ASP A 271 15.89 6.10 7.80
C ASP A 271 15.51 5.72 6.36
N LEU A 272 15.02 4.49 6.14
CA LEU A 272 14.54 4.08 4.81
C LEU A 272 13.30 4.87 4.36
N ALA A 273 12.54 5.46 5.28
CA ALA A 273 11.43 6.35 4.92
C ALA A 273 11.90 7.53 4.06
N ASP A 274 13.11 8.05 4.32
CA ASP A 274 13.71 9.15 3.54
C ASP A 274 14.10 8.76 2.11
N HIS A 275 14.20 7.46 1.84
CA HIS A 275 14.59 6.87 0.55
C HIS A 275 13.38 6.38 -0.26
N LEU A 276 12.15 6.61 0.20
CA LEU A 276 10.93 6.36 -0.56
C LEU A 276 10.54 7.55 -1.45
N PRO A 277 9.86 7.33 -2.58
CA PRO A 277 9.33 8.41 -3.40
C PRO A 277 8.21 9.17 -2.67
N ASP A 278 8.05 10.45 -2.99
CA ASP A 278 7.01 11.31 -2.44
C ASP A 278 5.69 11.13 -3.21
N ILE A 279 5.06 9.98 -3.01
CA ILE A 279 3.80 9.59 -3.67
C ILE A 279 2.85 8.99 -2.64
N SER A 280 1.55 9.05 -2.94
CA SER A 280 0.55 8.41 -2.08
C SER A 280 0.67 6.89 -2.14
N LEU A 281 0.39 6.23 -1.02
CA LEU A 281 0.34 4.77 -0.93
C LEU A 281 -0.70 4.18 -1.89
N SER A 282 -1.83 4.88 -2.05
CA SER A 282 -2.87 4.50 -3.00
C SER A 282 -2.34 4.45 -4.43
N GLU A 283 -1.82 5.57 -4.94
CA GLU A 283 -1.22 5.69 -6.27
C GLU A 283 -0.09 4.69 -6.49
N TRP A 284 0.75 4.47 -5.48
CA TRP A 284 1.83 3.50 -5.57
C TRP A 284 1.33 2.06 -5.78
N LEU A 285 0.29 1.62 -5.06
CA LEU A 285 -0.30 0.30 -5.27
C LEU A 285 -0.94 0.16 -6.66
N ILE A 286 -1.54 1.23 -7.19
CA ILE A 286 -2.07 1.27 -8.57
C ILE A 286 -0.93 1.11 -9.57
N ASN A 287 0.14 1.86 -9.40
CA ASN A 287 1.33 1.77 -10.26
C ASN A 287 1.96 0.37 -10.20
N LEU A 288 1.98 -0.25 -9.03
CA LEU A 288 2.48 -1.61 -8.84
C LEU A 288 1.61 -2.64 -9.57
N LYS A 289 0.28 -2.51 -9.44
CA LYS A 289 -0.71 -3.31 -10.17
C LYS A 289 -0.47 -3.23 -11.67
N ASN A 290 -0.36 -2.02 -12.20
CA ASN A 290 -0.22 -1.77 -13.64
C ASN A 290 1.15 -2.26 -14.16
N ARG A 291 2.23 -2.02 -13.41
CA ARG A 291 3.59 -2.42 -13.79
C ARG A 291 3.76 -3.93 -13.90
N PHE A 292 3.20 -4.68 -12.95
CA PHE A 292 3.38 -6.13 -12.88
C PHE A 292 2.19 -6.93 -13.41
N GLY A 293 1.14 -6.26 -13.90
CA GLY A 293 -0.09 -6.91 -14.34
C GLY A 293 -0.74 -7.71 -13.21
N TRP A 294 -0.77 -7.14 -12.01
CA TRP A 294 -1.38 -7.78 -10.85
C TRP A 294 -2.87 -7.53 -10.75
N TRP A 295 -3.50 -8.41 -9.99
CA TRP A 295 -4.88 -8.35 -9.59
C TRP A 295 -4.93 -8.44 -8.06
N PHE A 296 -5.67 -7.53 -7.42
CA PHE A 296 -5.85 -7.50 -5.96
C PHE A 296 -7.27 -7.95 -5.60
N ASP A 297 -7.38 -9.13 -5.00
CA ASP A 297 -8.64 -9.70 -4.51
C ASP A 297 -8.79 -9.44 -3.01
N PHE A 298 -9.78 -8.62 -2.63
CA PHE A 298 -9.95 -8.12 -1.28
C PHE A 298 -10.93 -8.97 -0.47
N ASP A 299 -10.40 -9.70 0.51
CA ASP A 299 -11.18 -10.39 1.53
C ASP A 299 -11.24 -9.52 2.78
N ARG A 300 -12.24 -8.65 2.82
CA ARG A 300 -12.47 -7.71 3.92
C ARG A 300 -12.69 -8.39 5.27
N ARG A 301 -13.34 -9.55 5.28
CA ARG A 301 -13.66 -10.26 6.51
C ARG A 301 -12.39 -10.69 7.23
N ASN A 302 -11.42 -11.21 6.48
CA ASN A 302 -10.14 -11.66 7.02
C ASN A 302 -9.04 -10.59 6.94
N LYS A 303 -9.36 -9.40 6.41
CA LYS A 303 -8.42 -8.33 6.05
C LYS A 303 -7.24 -8.86 5.25
N VAL A 304 -7.53 -9.60 4.18
CA VAL A 304 -6.54 -10.18 3.28
C VAL A 304 -6.66 -9.57 1.89
N ILE A 305 -5.53 -9.24 1.28
CA ILE A 305 -5.40 -8.83 -0.13
C ILE A 305 -4.66 -9.93 -0.86
N ARG A 306 -5.36 -10.69 -1.71
CA ARG A 306 -4.74 -11.75 -2.51
C ARG A 306 -4.22 -11.17 -3.81
N ILE A 307 -2.91 -11.27 -4.03
CA ILE A 307 -2.23 -10.85 -5.25
C ILE A 307 -2.22 -12.02 -6.22
N ARG A 308 -2.76 -11.82 -7.42
CA ARG A 308 -2.71 -12.79 -8.53
C ARG A 308 -2.16 -12.12 -9.79
N ARG A 309 -1.58 -12.90 -10.70
CA ARG A 309 -1.21 -12.38 -12.02
C ARG A 309 -2.45 -12.37 -12.91
N LEU A 310 -2.67 -11.29 -13.67
CA LEU A 310 -3.81 -11.21 -14.62
C LEU A 310 -3.79 -12.36 -15.64
N MET A 311 -2.59 -12.79 -16.04
CA MET A 311 -2.41 -13.92 -16.96
C MET A 311 -2.98 -15.23 -16.42
N GLU A 312 -2.92 -15.46 -15.10
CA GLU A 312 -3.45 -16.68 -14.48
C GLU A 312 -4.97 -16.74 -14.55
N VAL A 313 -5.62 -15.58 -14.51
CA VAL A 313 -7.09 -15.49 -14.61
C VAL A 313 -7.54 -15.81 -16.04
N ALA A 314 -6.81 -15.33 -17.05
CA ALA A 314 -7.15 -15.57 -18.46
C ALA A 314 -7.05 -17.05 -18.87
N VAL A 315 -6.21 -17.85 -18.20
CA VAL A 315 -5.96 -19.26 -18.54
C VAL A 315 -6.93 -20.22 -17.84
N THR A 316 -7.68 -19.75 -16.83
CA THR A 316 -8.67 -20.61 -16.18
C THR A 316 -9.77 -21.04 -17.16
N THR A 317 -10.12 -22.33 -17.14
CA THR A 317 -11.17 -22.87 -18.01
C THR A 317 -12.47 -22.12 -17.75
N ILE A 318 -12.95 -21.38 -18.75
CA ILE A 318 -14.16 -20.58 -18.64
C ILE A 318 -15.32 -21.54 -18.36
N LYS A 319 -15.87 -21.48 -17.15
CA LYS A 319 -17.06 -22.23 -16.80
C LYS A 319 -18.26 -21.49 -17.35
N ASP A 320 -18.79 -21.98 -18.46
CA ASP A 320 -19.99 -21.41 -19.06
C ASP A 320 -21.19 -21.63 -18.13
N PHE A 321 -21.70 -20.53 -17.57
CA PHE A 321 -22.90 -20.52 -16.74
C PHE A 321 -24.15 -20.07 -17.53
N THR A 322 -24.06 -19.86 -18.84
CA THR A 322 -25.19 -19.45 -19.69
C THR A 322 -26.38 -20.39 -19.53
N ALA A 323 -26.12 -21.71 -19.44
CA ALA A 323 -27.15 -22.71 -19.20
C ALA A 323 -27.87 -22.57 -17.83
N LYS A 324 -27.24 -21.91 -16.83
CA LYS A 324 -27.84 -21.63 -15.52
C LYS A 324 -28.57 -20.29 -15.46
N ALA A 325 -28.24 -19.36 -16.35
CA ALA A 325 -28.91 -18.07 -16.51
C ALA A 325 -30.07 -18.14 -17.51
N SER A 326 -30.23 -19.25 -18.23
CA SER A 326 -31.35 -19.48 -19.14
C SER A 326 -32.68 -19.39 -18.38
N PRO A 327 -33.69 -18.68 -18.91
CA PRO A 327 -35.05 -18.68 -18.34
C PRO A 327 -35.70 -20.07 -18.40
N LEU A 328 -35.13 -20.98 -19.20
CA LEU A 328 -35.58 -22.38 -19.31
C LEU A 328 -34.89 -23.24 -18.26
N LEU A 329 -35.56 -23.47 -17.13
CA LEU A 329 -35.16 -24.47 -16.14
C LEU A 329 -35.52 -25.87 -16.64
N VAL A 330 -34.54 -26.56 -17.24
CA VAL A 330 -34.70 -27.97 -17.62
C VAL A 330 -34.64 -28.83 -16.35
N LYS A 331 -35.80 -29.28 -15.86
CA LYS A 331 -35.89 -30.28 -14.79
C LYS A 331 -35.53 -31.66 -15.34
N THR A 332 -34.32 -32.12 -15.07
CA THR A 332 -33.94 -33.51 -15.32
C THR A 332 -34.46 -34.39 -14.20
N VAL A 333 -35.51 -35.16 -14.47
CA VAL A 333 -35.95 -36.23 -13.56
C VAL A 333 -34.91 -37.34 -13.67
N LYS A 334 -34.15 -37.59 -12.60
CA LYS A 334 -33.34 -38.82 -12.50
C LYS A 334 -34.31 -39.98 -12.41
N LEU A 335 -34.50 -40.71 -13.51
CA LEU A 335 -35.11 -42.03 -13.47
C LEU A 335 -34.25 -42.87 -12.53
N GLY A 336 -34.85 -43.33 -11.44
CA GLY A 336 -34.18 -44.19 -10.48
C GLY A 336 -33.57 -45.38 -11.22
N SER A 337 -32.30 -45.66 -10.97
CA SER A 337 -31.67 -46.90 -11.39
C SER A 337 -32.50 -48.04 -10.80
N THR A 338 -33.26 -48.72 -11.65
CA THR A 338 -33.78 -50.05 -11.35
C THR A 338 -32.57 -50.97 -11.22
N GLU A 339 -32.20 -51.27 -9.99
CA GLU A 339 -31.37 -52.44 -9.65
C GLU A 339 -32.08 -53.74 -10.02
#